data_AF-A0A074W2G8-F1
#
_entry.id   AF-A0A074W2G8-F1
#
_cell.length_a   1.000
_cell.length_b   1.000
_cell.length_c   1.000
_cell.angle_alpha   90.00
_cell.angle_beta   90.00
_cell.angle_gamma   90.00
#
_symmetry.space_group_name_H-M   'P 1'
#
loop_
_entity.id
_entity.type
_entity.pdbx_description
1 polymer ?
#
loop_
_entity_poly.entity_id
_entity_poly.type
_entity_poly.pdbx_seq_one_letter_code
_entity_poly.pdbx_strand_id
1 'polypeptide(L)'
;MWKNISNKECFKQYDVEKVVAEFMISMPILPNGKLKIRIIDFAEQFDKSLKRYLGSTNILIIKKYLDLDNGEIWNGLPIGSVEDGETIEEALENTIRGFFERMKECNLESLTDEDIEYDDYCINM
;
A
#
# COMPACT_ATOMS: atom_id res chain seq x y z
N MET A 1 25.17 35.81 -5.05
CA MET A 1 24.27 35.84 -3.88
C MET A 1 23.33 34.65 -3.99
N TRP A 2 23.75 33.49 -3.47
CA TRP A 2 22.89 32.34 -3.20
C TRP A 2 22.93 32.20 -1.67
N LYS A 3 21.85 32.63 -1.03
CA LYS A 3 21.74 32.62 0.43
C LYS A 3 21.36 31.21 0.89
N ASN A 4 22.18 30.66 1.79
CA ASN A 4 21.79 29.86 2.95
C ASN A 4 20.54 28.98 2.81
N ILE A 5 20.67 27.86 2.09
CA ILE A 5 19.95 26.65 2.49
C ILE A 5 21.02 25.59 2.68
N SER A 6 21.26 25.21 3.94
CA SER A 6 22.11 24.06 4.19
C SER A 6 21.32 22.84 3.71
N ASN A 7 21.82 22.15 2.67
CA ASN A 7 21.22 20.93 2.14
C ASN A 7 21.08 19.81 3.20
N LYS A 8 21.59 20.01 4.42
CA LYS A 8 21.52 19.05 5.53
C LYS A 8 20.18 19.04 6.26
N GLU A 9 19.28 19.99 6.04
CA GLU A 9 17.98 20.05 6.75
C GLU A 9 16.75 19.70 5.89
N CYS A 10 16.87 19.66 4.56
CA CYS A 10 15.74 19.30 3.67
C CYS A 10 15.48 17.78 3.55
N PHE A 11 16.35 16.93 4.08
CA PHE A 11 16.23 15.47 3.95
C PHE A 11 15.96 14.77 5.29
N LYS A 12 15.61 15.50 6.35
CA LYS A 12 15.37 14.93 7.68
C LYS A 12 13.99 14.27 7.85
N GLN A 13 13.17 14.22 6.80
CA GLN A 13 11.79 13.73 6.90
C GLN A 13 11.27 12.98 5.66
N TYR A 14 12.14 12.68 4.70
CA TYR A 14 11.81 11.82 3.58
C TYR A 14 12.91 10.79 3.47
N ASP A 15 12.67 9.59 4.00
CA ASP A 15 13.31 8.40 3.45
C ASP A 15 12.90 8.37 1.99
N VAL A 16 13.80 8.80 1.09
CA VAL A 16 13.53 8.77 -0.34
C VAL A 16 13.45 7.31 -0.73
N GLU A 17 12.22 6.81 -0.83
CA GLU A 17 11.96 5.45 -1.27
C GLU A 17 12.56 5.26 -2.67
N LYS A 18 13.49 4.32 -2.79
CA LYS A 18 13.93 3.82 -4.08
C LYS A 18 12.84 2.93 -4.67
N VAL A 19 11.90 3.57 -5.35
CA VAL A 19 10.91 2.91 -6.19
C VAL A 19 11.64 2.27 -7.37
N VAL A 20 11.56 0.95 -7.47
CA VAL A 20 12.18 0.18 -8.56
C VAL A 20 11.18 -0.19 -9.65
N ALA A 21 9.88 -0.21 -9.33
CA ALA A 21 8.81 -0.43 -10.30
C ALA A 21 7.48 0.16 -9.83
N GLU A 22 6.61 0.48 -10.79
CA GLU A 22 5.22 0.84 -10.55
C GLU A 22 4.33 0.17 -11.60
N PHE A 23 3.24 -0.45 -11.15
CA PHE A 23 2.30 -1.17 -11.99
C PHE A 23 0.90 -0.57 -11.85
N MET A 24 0.20 -0.45 -12.97
CA MET A 24 -1.19 -0.05 -13.03
C MET A 24 -2.01 -1.24 -13.53
N ILE A 25 -2.78 -1.85 -12.65
CA ILE A 25 -3.57 -3.04 -12.93
C ILE A 25 -5.02 -2.63 -13.12
N SER A 26 -5.61 -3.02 -14.26
CA SER A 26 -7.04 -2.80 -14.50
C SER A 26 -7.83 -3.95 -13.89
N MET A 27 -8.76 -3.63 -12.98
CA MET A 27 -9.60 -4.62 -12.30
C MET A 27 -11.05 -4.14 -12.25
N PRO A 28 -12.03 -4.91 -12.76
CA PRO A 28 -13.43 -4.51 -12.79
C PRO A 28 -14.09 -4.45 -11.40
N ILE A 29 -13.46 -5.07 -10.40
CA ILE A 29 -13.92 -5.09 -9.00
C ILE A 29 -13.67 -3.78 -8.24
N LEU A 30 -13.01 -2.79 -8.86
CA LEU A 30 -12.65 -1.51 -8.24
C LEU A 30 -13.58 -0.39 -8.74
N PRO A 31 -13.93 0.60 -7.90
CA PRO A 31 -14.78 1.73 -8.31
C PRO A 31 -14.22 2.48 -9.53
N ASN A 32 -12.92 2.78 -9.50
CA ASN A 32 -12.20 3.45 -10.58
C ASN A 32 -11.52 2.49 -11.57
N GLY A 33 -11.79 1.19 -11.44
CA GLY A 33 -11.26 0.14 -12.33
C GLY A 33 -9.74 -0.05 -12.30
N LYS A 34 -9.00 0.61 -11.39
CA LYS A 34 -7.54 0.66 -11.39
C LYS A 34 -6.93 0.49 -10.00
N LEU A 35 -5.94 -0.38 -9.91
CA LEU A 35 -5.07 -0.58 -8.74
C LEU A 35 -3.64 -0.19 -9.12
N LYS A 36 -3.03 0.72 -8.37
CA LYS A 36 -1.61 1.03 -8.47
C LYS A 36 -0.86 0.18 -7.44
N ILE A 37 0.19 -0.50 -7.89
CA ILE A 37 1.14 -1.19 -7.02
C ILE A 37 2.51 -0.56 -7.21
N ARG A 38 3.10 -0.06 -6.12
CA ARG A 38 4.46 0.44 -6.07
C ARG A 38 5.37 -0.63 -5.50
N ILE A 39 6.57 -0.79 -6.06
CA ILE A 39 7.59 -1.69 -5.54
C ILE A 39 8.84 -0.91 -5.18
N ILE A 40 9.30 -1.08 -3.95
CA ILE A 40 10.53 -0.48 -3.43
C ILE A 40 11.60 -1.54 -3.17
N ASP A 41 12.85 -1.12 -3.25
CA ASP A 41 14.00 -1.92 -2.81
C ASP A 41 14.18 -1.76 -1.29
N PHE A 42 13.71 -2.75 -0.53
CA PHE A 42 13.78 -2.73 0.94
C PHE A 42 15.22 -2.89 1.44
N ALA A 43 16.03 -3.66 0.72
CA ALA A 43 17.41 -3.94 1.07
C ALA A 43 18.26 -2.67 1.10
N GLU A 44 18.06 -1.79 0.11
CA GLU A 44 18.79 -0.53 0.05
C GLU A 44 18.30 0.51 1.05
N GLN A 45 17.06 0.40 1.54
CA GLN A 45 16.45 1.38 2.44
C GLN A 45 16.62 1.03 3.93
N PHE A 46 16.42 -0.23 4.32
CA PHE A 46 16.28 -0.61 5.73
C PHE A 46 17.30 -1.65 6.20
N ASP A 47 17.53 -2.72 5.41
CA ASP A 47 18.50 -3.77 5.77
C ASP A 47 19.13 -4.45 4.55
N LYS A 48 20.40 -4.13 4.30
CA LYS A 48 21.18 -4.67 3.17
C LYS A 48 21.43 -6.18 3.23
N SER A 49 21.17 -6.82 4.37
CA SER A 49 21.24 -8.28 4.50
C SER A 49 19.99 -8.99 4.00
N LEU A 50 18.87 -8.27 3.85
CA LEU A 50 17.60 -8.77 3.35
C LEU A 50 17.41 -8.31 1.91
N LYS A 51 17.82 -9.12 0.93
CA LYS A 51 17.47 -8.87 -0.48
C LYS A 51 15.97 -9.08 -0.67
N ARG A 52 15.20 -8.01 -0.47
CA ARG A 52 13.75 -8.03 -0.56
C ARG A 52 13.23 -6.79 -1.26
N TYR A 53 12.24 -7.01 -2.11
CA TYR A 53 11.40 -5.98 -2.68
C TYR A 53 10.11 -5.95 -1.91
N LEU A 54 9.59 -4.75 -1.64
CA LEU A 54 8.32 -4.57 -0.94
C LEU A 54 7.32 -3.93 -1.90
N GLY A 55 6.21 -4.59 -2.14
CA GLY A 55 5.10 -4.08 -2.91
C GLY A 55 4.01 -3.48 -2.00
N SER A 56 3.34 -2.43 -2.46
CA SER A 56 2.23 -1.80 -1.73
C SER A 56 1.16 -1.26 -2.67
N THR A 57 -0.10 -1.37 -2.26
CA THR A 57 -1.27 -0.87 -3.02
C THR A 57 -1.58 0.59 -2.71
N ASN A 58 -2.11 1.34 -3.68
CA ASN A 58 -2.67 2.68 -3.44
C ASN A 58 -4.12 2.67 -2.92
N ILE A 59 -4.68 1.48 -2.75
CA ILE A 59 -6.03 1.27 -2.21
C ILE A 59 -5.88 0.58 -0.87
N LEU A 60 -6.41 1.22 0.18
CA LEU A 60 -6.52 0.69 1.53
C LEU A 60 -7.94 0.19 1.73
N ILE A 61 -8.13 -1.04 2.18
CA ILE A 61 -9.47 -1.61 2.41
C ILE A 61 -9.90 -1.33 3.85
N ILE A 62 -11.08 -0.77 4.01
CA ILE A 62 -11.70 -0.47 5.31
C ILE A 62 -12.44 -1.71 5.79
N LYS A 63 -11.98 -2.30 6.89
CA LYS A 63 -12.71 -3.39 7.53
C LYS A 63 -13.90 -2.85 8.32
N LYS A 64 -15.10 -3.36 8.06
CA LYS A 64 -16.32 -3.01 8.80
C LYS A 64 -16.54 -3.97 9.96
N TYR A 65 -16.89 -3.43 11.13
CA TYR A 65 -17.16 -4.19 12.35
C TYR A 65 -18.60 -3.96 12.79
N LEU A 66 -19.28 -5.05 13.15
CA LEU A 66 -20.62 -5.00 13.74
C LEU A 66 -20.50 -5.00 15.27
N ASP A 67 -21.06 -3.98 15.90
CA ASP A 67 -21.30 -3.98 17.34
C ASP A 67 -22.50 -4.88 17.64
N LEU A 68 -22.28 -5.91 18.46
CA LEU A 68 -23.31 -6.90 18.78
C LEU A 68 -24.30 -6.43 19.86
N ASP A 69 -23.96 -5.37 20.60
CA ASP A 69 -24.77 -4.85 21.70
C ASP A 69 -25.83 -3.86 21.20
N ASN A 70 -25.50 -3.02 20.22
CA ASN A 70 -26.41 -2.02 19.67
C ASN A 70 -26.74 -2.20 18.18
N GLY A 71 -26.07 -3.11 17.47
CA GLY A 71 -26.29 -3.39 16.05
C GLY A 71 -25.69 -2.36 15.09
N GLU A 72 -24.87 -1.43 15.58
CA GLU A 72 -24.22 -0.42 14.75
C GLU A 72 -23.00 -0.98 14.01
N ILE A 73 -22.74 -0.45 12.82
CA ILE A 73 -21.54 -0.76 12.04
C ILE A 73 -20.56 0.38 12.17
N TRP A 74 -19.31 0.06 12.52
CA TRP A 74 -18.23 1.03 12.56
C TRP A 74 -17.07 0.63 11.65
N ASN A 75 -16.40 1.65 11.10
CA ASN A 75 -15.28 1.49 10.19
C ASN A 75 -13.98 1.31 10.97
N GLY A 76 -13.25 0.26 10.64
CA GLY A 76 -11.90 0.01 11.09
C GLY A 76 -10.87 0.94 10.46
N LEU A 77 -9.62 0.72 10.85
CA LEU A 77 -8.50 1.37 10.19
C LEU A 77 -8.42 0.88 8.72
N PRO A 78 -8.32 1.77 7.73
CA PRO A 78 -8.02 1.41 6.36
C PRO A 78 -6.62 0.82 6.27
N ILE A 79 -6.49 -0.35 5.66
CA ILE A 79 -5.19 -1.03 5.55
C ILE A 79 -5.02 -1.58 4.13
N GLY A 80 -3.91 -1.24 3.50
CA GLY A 80 -3.50 -1.74 2.18
C GLY A 80 -2.77 -3.08 2.30
N SER A 81 -2.59 -3.76 1.16
CA SER A 81 -1.71 -4.93 1.10
C SER A 81 -0.27 -4.45 0.94
N VAL A 82 0.61 -4.96 1.79
CA VAL A 82 2.04 -4.68 1.80
C VAL A 82 2.75 -6.02 1.93
N GLU A 83 3.35 -6.50 0.85
CA GLU A 83 3.91 -7.86 0.76
C GLU A 83 5.31 -7.82 0.16
N ASP A 84 6.16 -8.77 0.53
CA ASP A 84 7.53 -8.85 0.06
C ASP A 84 7.77 -9.96 -0.96
N GLY A 85 8.91 -9.89 -1.65
CA GLY A 85 9.40 -10.92 -2.56
C GLY A 85 10.91 -10.81 -2.79
N GLU A 86 11.55 -11.91 -3.20
CA GLU A 86 12.99 -11.91 -3.54
C GLU A 86 13.25 -11.26 -4.90
N THR A 87 12.23 -11.18 -5.76
CA THR A 87 12.24 -10.45 -7.04
C THR A 87 11.12 -9.41 -7.11
N ILE A 88 11.20 -8.52 -8.10
CA ILE A 88 10.15 -7.52 -8.37
C ILE A 88 8.84 -8.22 -8.75
N GLU A 89 8.92 -9.28 -9.56
CA GLU A 89 7.77 -10.08 -9.99
C GLU A 89 7.11 -10.80 -8.81
N GLU A 90 7.90 -11.40 -7.92
CA GLU A 90 7.37 -12.07 -6.74
C GLU A 90 6.68 -11.08 -5.79
N ALA A 91 7.28 -9.91 -5.56
CA ALA A 91 6.66 -8.86 -4.75
C ALA A 91 5.34 -8.36 -5.37
N LEU A 92 5.28 -8.24 -6.71
CA LEU A 92 4.03 -7.90 -7.41
C LEU A 92 2.95 -8.97 -7.20
N GLU A 93 3.28 -10.24 -7.47
CA GLU A 93 2.35 -11.36 -7.34
C GLU A 93 1.84 -11.51 -5.92
N ASN A 94 2.73 -11.41 -4.93
CA ASN A 94 2.38 -11.48 -3.52
C ASN A 94 1.48 -10.31 -3.11
N THR A 95 1.79 -9.08 -3.55
CA THR A 95 0.95 -7.90 -3.24
C THR A 95 -0.45 -8.01 -3.86
N ILE A 96 -0.57 -8.52 -5.08
CA ILE A 96 -1.88 -8.78 -5.70
C ILE A 96 -2.64 -9.84 -4.90
N ARG A 97 -1.97 -10.92 -4.50
CA ARG A 97 -2.59 -11.99 -3.69
C ARG A 97 -3.05 -11.46 -2.34
N GLY A 98 -2.23 -10.70 -1.63
CA GLY A 98 -2.56 -10.08 -0.34
C GLY A 98 -3.73 -9.11 -0.46
N PHE A 99 -3.84 -8.35 -1.57
CA PHE A 99 -5.00 -7.50 -1.83
C PHE A 99 -6.30 -8.31 -1.92
N PHE A 100 -6.31 -9.43 -2.65
CA PHE A 100 -7.48 -10.30 -2.73
C PHE A 100 -7.76 -11.04 -1.42
N GLU A 101 -6.74 -11.41 -0.65
CA GLU A 101 -6.91 -11.99 0.68
C GLU A 101 -7.59 -11.00 1.62
N ARG A 102 -7.19 -9.72 1.59
CA ARG A 102 -7.84 -8.68 2.38
C ARG A 102 -9.31 -8.47 1.98
N MET A 103 -9.64 -8.52 0.69
CA MET A 103 -11.04 -8.48 0.25
C MET A 103 -11.84 -9.66 0.82
N LYS A 104 -11.27 -10.87 0.81
CA LYS A 104 -11.91 -12.05 1.40
C LYS A 104 -12.09 -11.92 2.91
N GLU A 105 -11.11 -11.39 3.62
CA GLU A 105 -11.21 -11.11 5.06
C GLU A 105 -12.33 -10.13 5.41
N CYS A 106 -12.66 -9.23 4.47
CA CYS A 106 -13.76 -8.27 4.60
C CYS A 106 -15.08 -8.79 4.00
N ASN A 107 -15.09 -10.01 3.45
CA ASN A 107 -16.22 -10.62 2.76
C ASN A 107 -16.74 -9.75 1.58
N LEU A 108 -15.82 -9.20 0.80
CA LEU A 108 -16.10 -8.32 -0.35
C LEU A 108 -15.76 -9.04 -1.67
N GLU A 109 -16.73 -9.09 -2.58
CA GLU A 109 -16.52 -9.58 -3.95
C GLU A 109 -16.19 -8.44 -4.93
N SER A 110 -16.59 -7.22 -4.57
CA SER A 110 -16.31 -5.96 -5.28
C SER A 110 -16.15 -4.83 -4.26
N LEU A 111 -15.40 -3.80 -4.62
CA LEU A 111 -15.20 -2.61 -3.78
C LEU A 111 -16.07 -1.46 -4.27
N THR A 112 -16.64 -0.73 -3.31
CA THR A 112 -17.29 0.57 -3.52
C THR A 112 -16.41 1.69 -2.93
N ASP A 113 -16.75 2.95 -3.20
CA ASP A 113 -16.05 4.10 -2.62
C ASP A 113 -16.17 4.15 -1.07
N GLU A 114 -17.17 3.46 -0.48
CA GLU A 114 -17.33 3.37 0.98
C GLU A 114 -16.47 2.28 1.62
N ASP A 115 -15.85 1.41 0.83
CA ASP A 115 -15.04 0.28 1.31
C ASP A 115 -13.54 0.59 1.30
N ILE A 116 -13.13 1.74 0.77
CA ILE A 116 -11.73 2.05 0.49
C ILE A 116 -11.30 3.47 0.89
N GLU A 117 -10.01 3.62 1.14
CA GLU A 117 -9.31 4.90 1.08
C GLU A 117 -8.18 4.84 0.04
N TYR A 118 -7.88 5.98 -0.58
CA TYR A 118 -6.78 6.10 -1.51
C TYR A 118 -5.54 6.63 -0.79
N ASP A 119 -4.42 5.90 -0.93
CA ASP A 119 -3.11 6.33 -0.49
C ASP A 119 -2.19 6.50 -1.71
N ASP A 120 -2.04 7.74 -2.16
CA ASP A 120 -1.17 8.07 -3.30
C ASP A 120 0.32 7.87 -2.98
N TYR A 121 0.68 7.88 -1.70
CA TYR A 121 2.05 7.82 -1.24
C TYR A 121 2.58 6.41 -1.11
N CYS A 122 1.73 5.39 -1.04
CA CYS A 122 2.09 3.96 -0.99
C CYS A 122 3.31 3.64 -0.10
N ILE A 123 2.99 3.17 1.11
CA ILE A 123 3.82 2.85 2.30
C ILE A 123 3.68 3.94 3.37
N ASN A 124 2.69 3.79 4.24
CA ASN A 124 2.78 4.27 5.63
C ASN A 124 3.03 3.04 6.50
N MET A 125 4.22 2.94 7.11
CA MET A 125 4.52 1.98 8.18
C MET A 125 3.91 2.42 9.50
#